data_AF-A0A7J2IWU8-F1
#
_entry.id   AF-A0A7J2IWU8-F1
#
_cell.length_a   1.000
_cell.length_b   1.000
_cell.length_c   1.000
_cell.angle_alpha   90.00
_cell.angle_beta   90.00
_cell.angle_gamma   90.00
#
_symmetry.space_group_name_H-M   'P 1'
#
loop_
_entity.id
_entity.type
_entity.pdbx_description
1 polymer ?
#
loop_
_entity_poly.entity_id
_entity_poly.type
_entity_poly.pdbx_seq_one_letter_code
_entity_poly.pdbx_strand_id
1 'polypeptide(L)'
;MADEQEEDQGRGLVYLNILRSGLHTVVSICDEELLGRTLKEGKIVFKVSEPFYGGQLVDVDTALRIASEFSIVNMVGERVVSRAIELGIVHRAAVIRIEGVPHAMILKTWV
;
A
#
# COMPACT_ATOMS: atom_id res chain seq x y z
N MET A 1 -28.62 -26.79 2.63
CA MET A 1 -29.10 -25.51 3.18
C MET A 1 -27.85 -24.73 3.53
N ALA A 2 -27.81 -23.49 3.07
CA ALA A 2 -26.61 -22.74 2.74
C ALA A 2 -25.63 -22.61 3.91
N ASP A 3 -24.35 -22.84 3.61
CA ASP A 3 -23.23 -22.40 4.43
C ASP A 3 -23.23 -20.87 4.43
N GLU A 4 -23.80 -20.28 5.47
CA GLU A 4 -23.58 -18.90 5.85
C GLU A 4 -22.16 -18.79 6.44
N GLN A 5 -21.17 -18.73 5.55
CA GLN A 5 -19.84 -18.16 5.84
C GLN A 5 -19.62 -16.95 4.94
N GLU A 6 -20.50 -15.97 5.07
CA GLU A 6 -20.25 -14.59 4.64
C GLU A 6 -19.67 -13.82 5.83
N GLU A 7 -18.35 -13.88 6.04
CA GLU A 7 -17.59 -12.89 6.87
C GLU A 7 -16.05 -13.06 6.66
N ASP A 8 -15.57 -12.84 5.44
CA ASP A 8 -14.14 -12.56 5.12
C ASP A 8 -13.93 -11.03 4.94
N GLN A 9 -14.73 -10.23 5.65
CA GLN A 9 -14.69 -8.77 5.61
C GLN A 9 -13.53 -8.25 6.49
N GLY A 10 -12.29 -8.23 5.98
CA GLY A 10 -11.17 -7.52 6.62
C GLY A 10 -9.85 -8.28 6.72
N ARG A 11 -9.15 -8.46 5.59
CA ARG A 11 -7.84 -9.13 5.55
C ARG A 11 -6.66 -8.30 6.08
N GLY A 12 -6.85 -7.57 7.19
CA GLY A 12 -5.84 -6.87 7.98
C GLY A 12 -5.77 -5.34 7.75
N LEU A 13 -5.21 -4.64 8.74
CA LEU A 13 -5.11 -3.18 8.78
C LEU A 13 -3.85 -2.64 8.08
N VAL A 14 -3.95 -1.45 7.51
CA VAL A 14 -2.84 -0.74 6.87
C VAL A 14 -2.89 0.73 7.28
N TYR A 15 -1.73 1.37 7.37
CA TYR A 15 -1.70 2.82 7.47
C TYR A 15 -1.88 3.42 6.08
N LEU A 16 -2.81 4.35 5.95
CA LEU A 16 -3.05 5.18 4.79
C LEU A 16 -2.68 6.63 5.14
N ASN A 17 -1.76 7.23 4.40
CA ASN A 17 -1.42 8.64 4.55
C ASN A 17 -1.56 9.37 3.21
N ILE A 18 -2.08 10.60 3.26
CA ILE A 18 -2.33 11.45 2.09
C ILE A 18 -1.52 12.72 2.28
N LEU A 19 -0.45 12.86 1.51
CA LEU A 19 0.50 13.95 1.61
C LEU A 19 0.36 14.89 0.42
N ARG A 20 0.22 16.18 0.71
CA ARG A 20 0.31 17.22 -0.32
C ARG A 20 1.74 17.71 -0.44
N SER A 21 2.28 17.63 -1.65
CA SER A 21 3.62 18.11 -1.99
C SER A 21 3.53 19.00 -3.23
N GLY A 22 3.47 20.31 -3.01
CA GLY A 22 3.25 21.29 -4.08
C GLY A 22 1.91 21.08 -4.78
N LEU A 23 1.94 20.86 -6.11
CA LEU A 23 0.75 20.61 -6.93
C LEU A 23 0.32 19.13 -6.92
N HIS A 24 1.09 18.25 -6.29
CA HIS A 24 0.83 16.82 -6.28
C HIS A 24 0.30 16.36 -4.94
N THR A 25 -0.59 15.36 -4.98
CA THR A 25 -0.98 14.59 -3.80
C THR A 25 -0.44 13.18 -3.95
N VAL A 26 0.28 12.73 -2.93
CA VAL A 26 0.88 11.40 -2.83
C VAL A 26 0.12 10.62 -1.77
N VAL A 27 -0.36 9.46 -2.14
CA VAL A 27 -0.89 8.49 -1.19
C VAL A 27 0.20 7.48 -0.86
N SER A 28 0.38 7.18 0.42
CA SER A 28 1.25 6.11 0.89
C SER A 28 0.44 5.13 1.71
N ILE A 29 0.72 3.85 1.53
CA ILE A 29 0.07 2.77 2.25
C ILE A 29 1.14 1.80 2.73
N CYS A 30 1.13 1.44 4.01
CA CYS A 30 1.96 0.33 4.50
C CYS A 30 1.19 -0.62 5.40
N ASP A 31 1.56 -1.90 5.37
CA ASP A 31 1.12 -2.85 6.38
C ASP A 31 1.49 -2.33 7.77
N GLU A 32 0.59 -2.49 8.73
CA GLU A 32 0.69 -1.83 10.05
C GLU A 32 1.99 -2.17 10.79
N GLU A 33 2.48 -3.41 10.66
CA GLU A 33 3.71 -3.90 11.29
C GLU A 33 4.99 -3.34 10.67
N LEU A 34 4.89 -2.64 9.53
CA LEU A 34 6.03 -2.04 8.84
C LEU A 34 6.30 -0.61 9.27
N LEU A 35 5.35 0.08 9.89
CA LEU A 35 5.54 1.47 10.28
C LEU A 35 6.74 1.63 11.22
N GLY A 36 7.61 2.60 10.92
CA GLY A 36 8.84 2.87 11.68
C GLY A 36 10.02 1.95 11.34
N ARG A 37 9.80 0.85 10.61
CA ARG A 37 10.90 -0.05 10.19
C ARG A 37 11.76 0.57 9.10
N THR A 38 12.99 0.08 9.00
CA THR A 38 13.90 0.38 7.90
C THR A 38 14.26 -0.91 7.21
N LEU A 39 13.86 -1.05 5.95
CA LEU A 39 14.15 -2.21 5.12
C LEU A 39 15.48 -2.01 4.39
N LYS A 40 16.32 -3.04 4.31
CA LYS A 40 17.64 -2.94 3.68
C LYS A 40 17.92 -4.10 2.74
N GLU A 41 18.28 -3.78 1.49
CA GLU A 41 18.69 -4.77 0.51
C GLU A 41 19.77 -4.21 -0.43
N GLY A 42 20.97 -4.78 -0.35
CA GLY A 42 22.15 -4.28 -1.06
C GLY A 42 22.43 -2.81 -0.73
N LYS A 43 22.26 -1.92 -1.72
CA LYS A 43 22.44 -0.47 -1.57
C LYS A 43 21.15 0.27 -1.21
N ILE A 44 20.01 -0.40 -1.21
CA ILE A 44 18.70 0.19 -0.93
C ILE A 44 18.53 0.29 0.58
N VAL A 45 18.20 1.48 1.07
CA VAL A 45 17.78 1.74 2.45
C VAL A 45 16.42 2.42 2.40
N PHE A 46 15.37 1.68 2.74
CA PHE A 46 13.99 2.12 2.62
C PHE A 46 13.37 2.29 4.01
N LYS A 47 13.21 3.54 4.45
CA LYS A 47 12.61 3.83 5.75
C LYS A 47 11.10 3.99 5.59
N VAL A 48 10.32 3.11 6.22
CA VAL A 48 8.86 3.23 6.32
C VAL A 48 8.53 4.26 7.41
N SER A 49 8.93 5.51 7.15
CA SER A 49 8.93 6.56 8.17
C SER A 49 7.52 7.03 8.51
N GLU A 50 7.27 7.30 9.79
CA GLU A 50 5.99 7.82 10.28
C GLU A 50 5.52 9.11 9.60
N PRO A 51 6.37 10.12 9.30
CA PRO A 51 5.91 11.30 8.57
C PRO A 51 5.42 11.00 7.15
N PHE A 52 5.93 9.94 6.51
CA PHE A 52 5.55 9.59 5.15
C PHE A 52 4.42 8.56 5.09
N TYR A 53 4.48 7.50 5.91
CA TYR A 53 3.54 6.38 5.90
C TYR A 53 2.52 6.42 7.05
N GLY A 54 2.84 7.09 8.15
CA GLY A 54 1.98 7.18 9.33
C GLY A 54 0.82 8.11 9.08
N GLY A 55 -0.38 7.54 9.09
CA GLY A 55 -1.64 8.25 8.83
C GLY A 55 -2.80 7.55 9.52
N GLN A 56 -3.91 7.38 8.80
CA GLN A 56 -5.08 6.68 9.32
C GLN A 56 -4.89 5.16 9.21
N LEU A 57 -5.20 4.43 10.28
CA LEU A 57 -5.23 2.96 10.27
C LEU A 57 -6.61 2.50 9.80
N VAL A 58 -6.66 1.79 8.67
CA VAL A 58 -7.90 1.36 8.00
C VAL A 58 -7.74 -0.06 7.46
N ASP A 59 -8.83 -0.73 7.07
CA ASP A 59 -8.73 -1.99 6.34
C ASP A 59 -8.15 -1.79 4.93
N VAL A 60 -7.50 -2.84 4.41
CA VAL A 60 -6.79 -2.78 3.12
C VAL A 60 -7.68 -2.42 1.94
N ASP A 61 -8.94 -2.86 1.92
CA ASP A 61 -9.85 -2.60 0.80
C ASP A 61 -10.34 -1.16 0.80
N THR A 62 -10.62 -0.61 1.99
CA THR A 62 -10.87 0.82 2.16
C THR A 62 -9.67 1.66 1.71
N ALA A 63 -8.45 1.29 2.10
CA ALA A 63 -7.25 2.01 1.68
C ALA A 63 -7.08 2.02 0.16
N LEU A 64 -7.23 0.86 -0.50
CA LEU A 64 -7.07 0.74 -1.95
C LEU A 64 -8.18 1.45 -2.73
N ARG A 65 -9.42 1.43 -2.22
CA ARG A 65 -10.54 2.21 -2.77
C ARG A 65 -10.30 3.72 -2.66
N ILE A 66 -9.68 4.20 -1.58
CA ILE A 66 -9.32 5.62 -1.49
C ILE A 66 -8.17 5.91 -2.45
N ALA A 67 -7.14 5.05 -2.48
CA ALA A 67 -5.97 5.22 -3.32
C ALA A 67 -6.28 5.20 -4.84
N SER A 68 -7.35 4.54 -5.27
CA SER A 68 -7.75 4.52 -6.69
C SER A 68 -8.04 5.92 -7.25
N GLU A 69 -8.43 6.86 -6.41
CA GLU A 69 -8.75 8.24 -6.80
C GLU A 69 -7.50 9.12 -7.01
N PHE A 70 -6.30 8.61 -6.70
CA PHE A 70 -5.06 9.37 -6.75
C PHE A 70 -4.13 8.92 -7.87
N SER A 71 -3.33 9.86 -8.36
CA SER A 71 -2.38 9.63 -9.44
C SER A 71 -1.03 9.09 -8.98
N ILE A 72 -0.67 9.27 -7.71
CA ILE A 72 0.62 8.82 -7.14
C ILE A 72 0.33 8.04 -5.87
N VAL A 73 0.60 6.73 -5.91
CA VAL A 73 0.36 5.83 -4.78
C VAL A 73 1.61 4.99 -4.54
N ASN A 74 2.17 5.02 -3.32
CA ASN A 74 3.23 4.13 -2.87
C ASN A 74 2.68 3.10 -1.88
N MET A 75 3.04 1.84 -2.08
CA MET A 75 2.57 0.73 -1.26
C MET A 75 3.75 -0.14 -0.84
N VAL A 76 3.78 -0.54 0.43
CA VAL A 76 4.79 -1.47 0.96
C VAL A 76 4.15 -2.44 1.95
N GLY A 77 4.38 -3.74 1.74
CA GLY A 77 3.82 -4.80 2.58
C GLY A 77 3.08 -5.86 1.79
N GLU A 78 3.12 -7.09 2.31
CA GLU A 78 2.56 -8.27 1.64
C GLU A 78 1.05 -8.14 1.48
N ARG A 79 0.36 -7.59 2.49
CA ARG A 79 -1.09 -7.45 2.50
C ARG A 79 -1.56 -6.42 1.48
N VAL A 80 -1.07 -5.19 1.55
CA VAL A 80 -1.48 -4.13 0.61
C VAL A 80 -1.10 -4.45 -0.83
N VAL A 81 0.12 -4.94 -1.08
CA VAL A 81 0.60 -5.18 -2.45
C VAL A 81 -0.08 -6.41 -3.07
N SER A 82 -0.24 -7.50 -2.33
CA SER A 82 -0.96 -8.68 -2.84
C SER A 82 -2.40 -8.35 -3.15
N ARG A 83 -3.07 -7.59 -2.27
CA ARG A 83 -4.45 -7.18 -2.51
C ARG A 83 -4.59 -6.26 -3.72
N ALA A 84 -3.67 -5.32 -3.91
CA ALA A 84 -3.63 -4.48 -5.10
C ALA A 84 -3.42 -5.29 -6.40
N ILE A 85 -2.65 -6.38 -6.34
CA ILE A 85 -2.50 -7.30 -7.47
C ILE A 85 -3.79 -8.08 -7.73
N GLU A 86 -4.43 -8.62 -6.70
CA GLU A 86 -5.69 -9.36 -6.81
C GLU A 86 -6.79 -8.52 -7.47
N LEU A 87 -6.87 -7.24 -7.09
CA LEU A 87 -7.81 -6.27 -7.66
C LEU A 87 -7.40 -5.76 -9.04
N GLY A 88 -6.26 -6.19 -9.59
CA GLY A 88 -5.75 -5.75 -10.90
C GLY A 88 -5.26 -4.31 -10.93
N ILE A 89 -5.09 -3.66 -9.77
CA ILE A 89 -4.60 -2.28 -9.65
C ILE A 89 -3.09 -2.23 -9.93
N VAL A 90 -2.35 -3.27 -9.53
CA VAL A 90 -0.91 -3.41 -9.75
C VAL A 90 -0.62 -4.67 -10.55
N HIS A 91 0.20 -4.56 -11.59
CA HIS A 91 0.69 -5.72 -12.31
C HIS A 91 1.81 -6.41 -11.51
N ARG A 92 1.80 -7.75 -11.41
CA ARG A 92 2.81 -8.52 -10.63
C ARG A 92 4.25 -8.17 -10.99
N ALA A 93 4.53 -7.95 -12.27
CA ALA A 93 5.88 -7.59 -12.75
C ALA A 93 6.36 -6.19 -12.31
N ALA A 94 5.46 -5.33 -11.81
CA ALA A 94 5.79 -4.01 -11.27
C ALA A 94 6.19 -4.06 -9.79
N VAL A 95 6.05 -5.21 -9.12
CA VAL A 95 6.42 -5.38 -7.72
C VAL A 95 7.92 -5.63 -7.61
N ILE A 96 8.58 -4.81 -6.79
CA ILE A 96 9.93 -5.08 -6.32
C ILE A 96 9.86 -5.60 -4.89
N ARG A 97 10.85 -6.35 -4.44
CA ARG A 97 11.00 -6.73 -3.02
C ARG A 97 12.22 -6.01 -2.45
N ILE A 98 12.09 -5.53 -1.21
CA ILE A 98 13.15 -4.90 -0.42
C ILE A 98 13.21 -5.64 0.91
N GLU A 99 14.30 -6.35 1.17
CA GLU A 99 14.43 -7.23 2.35
C GLU A 99 13.30 -8.28 2.38
N GLY A 100 12.95 -8.81 1.20
CA GLY A 100 11.84 -9.74 1.03
C GLY A 100 10.44 -9.12 1.11
N VAL A 101 10.28 -7.87 1.56
CA VAL A 101 8.97 -7.18 1.65
C VAL A 101 8.59 -6.59 0.30
N PRO A 102 7.38 -6.85 -0.23
CA PRO A 102 6.98 -6.33 -1.52
C PRO A 102 6.66 -4.83 -1.43
N HIS A 103 7.02 -4.13 -2.49
CA HIS A 103 6.81 -2.71 -2.69
C HIS A 103 6.33 -2.47 -4.12
N ALA A 104 5.35 -1.59 -4.27
CA ALA A 104 4.83 -1.17 -5.56
C ALA A 104 4.48 0.31 -5.57
N MET A 105 4.62 0.95 -6.72
CA MET A 105 4.23 2.34 -6.93
C MET A 105 3.36 2.46 -8.18
N ILE A 106 2.31 3.26 -8.09
CA ILE A 106 1.42 3.61 -9.20
C ILE A 106 1.67 5.07 -9.57
N LEU A 107 1.84 5.31 -10.87
CA LEU A 107 1.85 6.63 -11.48
C LEU A 107 0.80 6.66 -12.60
N LYS A 108 -0.32 7.36 -12.37
CA LYS A 108 -1.35 7.58 -13.39
C LYS A 108 -1.10 8.93 -14.05
N THR A 109 -0.85 8.91 -15.35
CA THR A 109 -0.70 10.11 -16.17
C THR A 109 -1.90 10.25 -17.08
N TRP A 110 -2.44 11.46 -17.18
CA TRP A 110 -3.48 11.81 -18.15
C TRP A 110 -2.78 12.18 -19.46
N VAL A 111 -2.33 11.17 -20.19
CA VAL A 111 -1.87 11.30 -21.59
C VAL A 111 -2.77 10.46 -22.48
#